data_AF-A0A4U8SWE2-F1
#
_entry.id   AF-A0A4U8SWE2-F1
#
_cell.length_a   1.000
_cell.length_b   1.000
_cell.length_c   1.000
_cell.angle_alpha   90.00
_cell.angle_beta   90.00
_cell.angle_gamma   90.00
#
_symmetry.space_group_name_H-M   'P 1'
#
loop_
_entity.id
_entity.type
_entity.pdbx_description
1 polymer ?
#
loop_
_entity_poly.entity_id
_entity_poly.type
_entity_poly.pdbx_seq_one_letter_code
_entity_poly.pdbx_strand_id
1 'polypeptide(L)'
;NGNGFFDCIFENASIIQNGEIFLAISSSLPTNTLLEIFTTQTKIHTQSAIKNVVASQLKGLHLEPIQSIPPALPHLSGYIYFKLDKKDSLFSHFANQNTVSIYMTNNIISPDIKLWALF
;
A
#
# COMPACT_ATOMS: atom_id res chain seq x y z
N ASN A 1 -4.58 -6.54 13.58
CA ASN A 1 -3.82 -7.80 13.53
C ASN A 1 -2.36 -7.53 13.90
N GLY A 2 -1.96 -7.84 15.13
CA GLY A 2 -0.71 -7.36 15.78
C GLY A 2 0.64 -7.85 15.24
N ASN A 3 0.74 -8.28 13.98
CA ASN A 3 1.96 -8.85 13.38
C ASN A 3 2.42 -8.11 12.11
N GLY A 4 2.20 -6.79 12.04
CA GLY A 4 2.57 -5.99 10.87
C GLY A 4 1.60 -6.11 9.67
N PHE A 5 0.44 -6.75 9.84
CA PHE A 5 -0.59 -6.88 8.79
C PHE A 5 -1.72 -5.87 8.98
N PHE A 6 -2.01 -5.12 7.93
CA PHE A 6 -3.03 -4.09 7.88
C PHE A 6 -3.95 -4.33 6.67
N ASP A 7 -5.26 -4.24 6.89
CA ASP A 7 -6.25 -4.39 5.83
C ASP A 7 -6.95 -3.06 5.60
N CYS A 8 -6.98 -2.60 4.36
CA CYS A 8 -7.81 -1.49 3.92
C CYS A 8 -8.96 -2.04 3.09
N ILE A 9 -10.19 -1.84 3.58
CA ILE A 9 -11.40 -2.39 2.98
C ILE A 9 -12.15 -1.25 2.29
N PHE A 10 -12.42 -1.44 0.99
CA PHE A 10 -13.28 -0.59 0.20
C PHE A 10 -14.71 -1.14 0.17
N GLU A 11 -15.67 -0.25 -0.10
CA GLU A 11 -17.11 -0.61 -0.14
C GLU A 11 -17.41 -1.75 -1.12
N ASN A 12 -16.74 -1.76 -2.28
CA ASN A 12 -16.89 -2.82 -3.27
C ASN A 12 -15.61 -2.98 -4.11
N ALA A 13 -15.52 -4.10 -4.84
CA ALA A 13 -14.34 -4.44 -5.63
C ALA A 13 -14.10 -3.50 -6.83
N SER A 14 -15.17 -2.90 -7.37
CA SER A 14 -15.05 -1.99 -8.53
C SER A 14 -14.20 -0.76 -8.20
N ILE A 15 -14.11 -0.36 -6.93
CA ILE A 15 -13.27 0.75 -6.49
C ILE A 15 -11.80 0.45 -6.75
N ILE A 16 -11.31 -0.73 -6.34
CA ILE A 16 -9.93 -1.17 -6.62
C ILE A 16 -9.72 -1.32 -8.13
N GLN A 17 -10.67 -1.97 -8.82
CA GLN A 17 -10.54 -2.28 -10.24
C GLN A 17 -10.50 -1.03 -11.12
N ASN A 18 -11.39 -0.07 -10.88
CA ASN A 18 -11.58 1.07 -11.77
C ASN A 18 -10.83 2.32 -11.28
N GLY A 19 -10.79 2.58 -9.97
CA GLY A 19 -10.19 3.79 -9.41
C GLY A 19 -8.68 3.74 -9.27
N GLU A 20 -7.98 4.86 -9.41
CA GLU A 20 -6.56 4.97 -9.09
C GLU A 20 -6.36 4.92 -7.57
N ILE A 21 -5.60 3.93 -7.09
CA ILE A 21 -5.41 3.73 -5.65
C ILE A 21 -4.10 4.36 -5.21
N PHE A 22 -4.20 5.24 -4.21
CA PHE A 22 -3.08 5.96 -3.62
C PHE A 22 -2.91 5.56 -2.16
N LEU A 23 -1.66 5.45 -1.75
CA LEU A 23 -1.26 5.18 -0.38
C LEU A 23 -0.41 6.34 0.13
N ALA A 24 -0.65 6.79 1.35
CA ALA A 24 0.27 7.66 2.06
C ALA A 24 0.72 6.98 3.36
N ILE A 25 2.00 7.09 3.68
CA ILE A 25 2.61 6.57 4.91
C ILE A 25 3.40 7.67 5.61
N SER A 26 3.24 7.75 6.93
CA SER A 26 4.14 8.48 7.82
C SER A 26 4.60 7.56 8.96
N SER A 27 5.71 7.93 9.60
CA SER A 27 6.33 7.20 10.71
C SER A 27 7.24 8.16 11.46
N SER A 28 7.68 7.79 12.67
CA SER A 28 8.71 8.54 13.40
C SER A 28 10.10 8.51 12.75
N LEU A 29 10.27 7.76 11.65
CA LEU A 29 11.52 7.67 10.89
C LEU A 29 11.75 8.90 9.99
N PRO A 30 13.02 9.24 9.67
CA PRO A 30 13.34 10.21 8.62
C PRO A 30 12.74 9.79 7.27
N THR A 31 12.25 10.76 6.49
CA THR A 31 11.54 10.52 5.22
C THR A 31 12.33 9.63 4.25
N ASN A 32 13.62 9.88 4.05
CA ASN A 32 14.44 9.06 3.14
C ASN A 32 14.57 7.62 3.61
N THR A 33 14.77 7.41 4.91
CA THR A 33 14.83 6.09 5.54
C THR A 33 13.48 5.36 5.44
N LEU A 34 12.38 6.07 5.69
CA LEU A 34 11.03 5.53 5.53
C LEU A 34 10.76 5.12 4.09
N LEU A 35 11.11 5.96 3.10
CA LEU A 35 10.97 5.65 1.68
C LEU A 35 11.71 4.35 1.31
N GLU A 36 12.97 4.24 1.73
CA GLU A 36 13.80 3.08 1.45
C GLU A 36 13.23 1.80 2.08
N ILE A 37 12.93 1.84 3.38
CA ILE A 37 12.37 0.69 4.10
C ILE A 37 11.00 0.31 3.55
N PHE A 38 10.11 1.28 3.35
CA PHE A 38 8.76 1.01 2.89
C PHE A 38 8.76 0.41 1.48
N THR A 39 9.60 0.90 0.58
CA THR A 39 9.69 0.38 -0.79
C THR A 39 10.27 -1.04 -0.84
N THR A 40 11.22 -1.37 0.05
CA THR A 40 11.96 -2.63 -0.01
C THR A 40 11.38 -3.73 0.89
N GLN A 41 10.75 -3.37 2.00
CA GLN A 41 10.34 -4.31 3.05
C GLN A 41 8.82 -4.44 3.21
N THR A 42 8.03 -3.57 2.59
CA THR A 42 6.57 -3.69 2.60
C THR A 42 6.11 -4.64 1.50
N LYS A 43 5.04 -5.38 1.76
CA LYS A 43 4.35 -6.20 0.75
C LYS A 43 2.90 -5.77 0.66
N ILE A 44 2.41 -5.64 -0.58
CA ILE A 44 1.00 -5.38 -0.87
C ILE A 44 0.44 -6.58 -1.62
N HIS A 45 -0.71 -7.08 -1.19
CA HIS A 45 -1.44 -8.14 -1.88
C HIS A 45 -2.90 -8.21 -1.43
N THR A 46 -3.67 -9.10 -2.02
CA THR A 46 -4.98 -9.53 -1.50
C THR A 46 -4.87 -10.12 -0.09
N GLN A 47 -5.93 -9.98 0.70
CA GLN A 47 -6.02 -10.50 2.06
C GLN A 47 -5.80 -12.02 2.15
N SER A 48 -6.30 -12.77 1.17
CA SER A 48 -6.18 -14.23 1.11
C SER A 48 -4.75 -14.71 0.85
N ALA A 49 -3.92 -13.91 0.17
CA ALA A 49 -2.59 -14.36 -0.25
C ALA A 49 -1.43 -13.66 0.49
N ILE A 50 -1.65 -12.50 1.12
CA ILE A 50 -0.56 -11.69 1.72
C ILE A 50 0.29 -12.49 2.72
N LYS A 51 -0.32 -13.36 3.54
CA LYS A 51 0.43 -14.19 4.49
C LYS A 51 1.36 -15.19 3.79
N ASN A 52 0.89 -15.80 2.71
CA ASN A 52 1.69 -16.72 1.90
C ASN A 52 2.81 -15.97 1.16
N VAL A 53 2.50 -14.79 0.60
CA VAL A 53 3.50 -13.92 -0.04
C VAL A 53 4.65 -13.60 0.93
N VAL A 54 4.32 -13.26 2.18
CA VAL A 54 5.32 -13.00 3.22
C VAL A 54 6.09 -14.27 3.60
N ALA A 55 5.39 -15.36 3.90
CA ALA A 55 6.01 -16.61 4.35
C ALA A 55 6.94 -17.24 3.30
N SER A 56 6.58 -17.13 2.01
CA SER A 56 7.35 -17.64 0.89
C SER A 56 8.29 -16.60 0.27
N GLN A 57 8.44 -15.42 0.88
CA GLN A 57 9.30 -14.33 0.42
C GLN A 57 9.03 -13.91 -1.04
N LEU A 58 7.78 -14.03 -1.49
CA LEU A 58 7.39 -13.64 -2.84
C LEU A 58 7.35 -12.11 -2.98
N LYS A 59 7.34 -11.66 -4.23
CA LYS A 59 7.08 -10.25 -4.53
C LYS A 59 5.63 -9.91 -4.21
N GLY A 60 5.42 -8.74 -3.62
CA GLY A 60 4.10 -8.13 -3.54
C GLY A 60 3.85 -7.24 -4.75
N LEU A 61 2.62 -6.75 -4.88
CA LEU A 61 2.26 -5.75 -5.87
C LEU A 61 3.18 -4.53 -5.75
N HIS A 62 3.67 -4.05 -6.89
CA HIS A 62 4.52 -2.87 -6.96
C HIS A 62 3.76 -1.60 -6.52
N LEU A 63 4.47 -0.75 -5.79
CA LEU A 63 4.05 0.59 -5.42
C LEU A 63 5.00 1.60 -6.04
N GLU A 64 4.45 2.53 -6.81
CA GLU A 64 5.21 3.61 -7.44
C GLU A 64 5.24 4.82 -6.49
N PRO A 65 6.41 5.26 -5.99
CA PRO A 65 6.48 6.51 -5.23
C PRO A 65 6.16 7.69 -6.14
N ILE A 66 5.31 8.61 -5.66
CA ILE A 66 4.91 9.80 -6.42
C ILE A 66 5.38 11.08 -5.73
N GLN A 67 5.90 12.02 -6.51
CA GLN A 67 6.30 13.34 -6.02
C GLN A 67 5.20 14.40 -6.27
N SER A 68 4.43 14.23 -7.34
CA SER A 68 3.31 15.11 -7.68
C SER A 68 2.02 14.49 -7.13
N ILE A 69 1.65 14.90 -5.92
CA ILE A 69 0.41 14.47 -5.28
C ILE A 69 -0.80 15.01 -6.08
N PRO A 70 -1.76 14.18 -6.51
CA PRO A 70 -2.96 14.65 -7.19
C PRO A 70 -3.71 15.71 -6.36
N PRO A 71 -4.24 16.79 -6.97
CA PRO A 71 -4.94 17.85 -6.24
C PRO A 71 -6.16 17.40 -5.42
N ALA A 72 -6.75 16.25 -5.77
CA ALA A 72 -7.85 15.65 -5.04
C ALA A 72 -7.44 14.97 -3.72
N LEU A 73 -6.13 14.73 -3.51
CA LEU A 73 -5.61 14.16 -2.26
C LEU A 73 -5.15 15.28 -1.30
N PRO A 74 -5.33 15.09 0.01
CA PRO A 74 -4.79 16.03 0.99
C PRO A 74 -3.26 16.00 0.95
N HIS A 75 -2.62 17.18 1.04
CA HIS A 75 -1.17 17.31 1.20
C HIS A 75 -0.81 17.20 2.69
N LEU A 76 -0.53 15.98 3.15
CA LEU A 76 -0.22 15.72 4.55
C LEU A 76 1.27 15.90 4.81
N SER A 77 1.61 16.74 5.78
CA SER A 77 3.00 17.00 6.15
C SER A 77 3.66 15.74 6.72
N GLY A 78 4.86 15.41 6.24
CA GLY A 78 5.63 14.25 6.69
C GLY A 78 5.20 12.91 6.08
N TYR A 79 4.24 12.90 5.15
CA TYR A 79 3.82 11.67 4.46
C TYR A 79 4.52 11.49 3.13
N ILE A 80 4.75 10.23 2.79
CA ILE A 80 5.27 9.79 1.50
C ILE A 80 4.12 9.14 0.75
N TYR A 81 3.94 9.51 -0.51
CA TYR A 81 2.84 9.06 -1.33
C TYR A 81 3.30 8.03 -2.35
N PHE A 82 2.45 7.03 -2.54
CA PHE A 82 2.61 5.97 -3.50
C PHE A 82 1.33 5.78 -4.28
N LYS A 83 1.46 5.25 -5.49
CA LYS A 83 0.37 4.76 -6.32
C LYS A 83 0.50 3.25 -6.47
N LEU A 84 -0.60 2.51 -6.39
CA LEU A 84 -0.59 1.10 -6.76
C LEU A 84 -0.36 0.98 -8.27
N ASP A 85 0.64 0.18 -8.66
CA ASP A 85 0.90 -0.09 -10.07
C ASP A 85 -0.14 -1.07 -10.61
N LYS A 86 -1.11 -0.55 -11.38
CA LYS A 86 -2.12 -1.37 -12.05
C LYS A 86 -1.58 -2.14 -13.27
N LYS A 87 -0.38 -1.80 -13.76
CA LYS A 87 0.27 -2.49 -14.88
C LYS A 87 1.07 -3.71 -14.41
N ASP A 88 1.38 -3.79 -13.11
CA ASP A 88 1.96 -4.99 -12.50
C ASP A 88 1.02 -6.18 -12.72
N SER A 89 1.56 -7.31 -13.19
CA SER A 89 0.78 -8.52 -13.44
C SER A 89 0.11 -9.07 -12.17
N LEU A 90 0.67 -8.79 -10.99
CA LEU A 90 0.08 -9.15 -9.71
C LEU A 90 -1.24 -8.41 -9.43
N PHE A 91 -1.50 -7.28 -10.10
CA PHE A 91 -2.74 -6.53 -9.94
C PHE A 91 -3.97 -7.37 -10.35
N SER A 92 -3.81 -8.30 -11.30
CA SER A 92 -4.88 -9.22 -11.72
C SER A 92 -5.47 -10.04 -10.57
N HIS A 93 -4.70 -10.34 -9.51
CA HIS A 93 -5.22 -11.04 -8.32
C HIS A 93 -6.26 -10.25 -7.54
N PHE A 94 -6.30 -8.93 -7.70
CA PHE A 94 -7.28 -8.08 -7.04
C PHE A 94 -8.64 -8.09 -7.75
N ALA A 95 -8.80 -8.83 -8.86
CA ALA A 95 -10.09 -9.02 -9.50
C ALA A 95 -11.12 -9.51 -8.49
N ASN A 96 -12.26 -8.80 -8.42
CA ASN A 96 -13.35 -9.06 -7.47
C ASN A 96 -12.96 -8.98 -5.98
N GLN A 97 -11.80 -8.40 -5.64
CA GLN A 97 -11.39 -8.14 -4.27
C GLN A 97 -11.74 -6.69 -3.90
N ASN A 98 -12.21 -6.48 -2.68
CA ASN A 98 -12.45 -5.15 -2.11
C ASN A 98 -11.46 -4.77 -1.00
N THR A 99 -10.46 -5.62 -0.74
CA THR A 99 -9.48 -5.40 0.33
C THR A 99 -8.07 -5.34 -0.24
N VAL A 100 -7.34 -4.29 0.12
CA VAL A 100 -5.88 -4.20 -0.05
C VAL A 100 -5.22 -4.51 1.28
N SER A 101 -4.40 -5.55 1.31
CA SER A 101 -3.66 -5.96 2.49
C SER A 101 -2.19 -5.58 2.38
N ILE A 102 -1.67 -5.06 3.48
CA ILE A 102 -0.34 -4.50 3.61
C ILE A 102 0.37 -5.26 4.71
N TYR A 103 1.55 -5.78 4.42
CA TYR A 103 2.49 -6.23 5.43
C TYR A 103 3.64 -5.24 5.54
N MET A 104 3.90 -4.75 6.76
CA MET A 104 5.06 -3.93 7.09
C MET A 104 5.91 -4.62 8.16
N THR A 105 7.22 -4.48 8.05
CA THR A 105 8.15 -4.96 9.07
C THR A 105 8.12 -4.05 10.30
N ASN A 106 8.55 -4.58 11.44
CA ASN A 106 8.63 -3.84 12.70
C ASN A 106 9.70 -2.72 12.69
N ASN A 107 10.46 -2.59 11.59
CA ASN A 107 11.41 -1.50 11.40
C ASN A 107 10.70 -0.16 11.19
N ILE A 108 9.44 -0.17 10.74
CA ILE A 108 8.62 1.03 10.60
C ILE A 108 7.93 1.32 11.94
N ILE A 109 8.36 2.38 12.61
CA ILE A 109 7.93 2.72 13.97
C ILE A 109 6.70 3.62 13.93
N SER A 110 5.65 3.26 14.67
CA SER A 110 4.39 4.02 14.74
C SER A 110 3.85 4.42 13.35
N PRO A 111 3.63 3.46 12.43
CA PRO A 111 3.17 3.77 11.09
C PRO A 111 1.76 4.36 11.13
N ASP A 112 1.54 5.42 10.37
CA ASP A 112 0.20 5.88 10.01
C ASP A 112 0.00 5.75 8.50
N ILE A 113 -0.93 4.88 8.10
CA ILE A 113 -1.24 4.57 6.70
C ILE A 113 -2.61 5.12 6.35
N LYS A 114 -2.69 5.76 5.18
CA LYS A 114 -3.94 6.19 4.57
C LYS A 114 -4.04 5.67 3.14
N LEU A 115 -5.24 5.31 2.72
CA LEU A 115 -5.54 4.82 1.39
C LEU A 115 -6.70 5.61 0.79
N TRP A 116 -6.61 5.96 -0.49
CA TRP A 116 -7.66 6.62 -1.24
C TRP A 116 -7.83 5.95 -2.60
N ALA A 117 -9.04 6.08 -3.14
CA ALA A 117 -9.35 5.79 -4.53
C ALA A 117 -9.81 7.09 -5.22
N LEU A 118 -9.23 7.40 -6.38
CA LEU A 118 -9.68 8.48 -7.25
C LEU A 118 -10.29 7.90 -8.52
N PHE A 119 -11.29 8.58 -9.09
CA PHE A 119 -12.01 8.19 -10.30
C PHE A 119 -11.97 9.31 -11.34
#